data_AF-A0A6G7X388-F1
#
_entry.id   AF-A0A6G7X388-F1
#
_cell.length_a   1.000
_cell.length_b   1.000
_cell.length_c   1.000
_cell.angle_alpha   90.00
_cell.angle_beta   90.00
_cell.angle_gamma   90.00
#
_symmetry.space_group_name_H-M   'P 1'
#
loop_
_entity.id
_entity.type
_entity.pdbx_description
1 polymer ?
#
loop_
_entity_poly.entity_id
_entity_poly.type
_entity_poly.pdbx_seq_one_letter_code
_entity_poly.pdbx_strand_id
1 'polypeptide(L)'
;MKIFHTLILCLCTLSAYSQSSKANKTDGTYLFEKAVFTISNSNSKSEVDTRIITDPALVDTTDMFLQNIFLQATISNGILSFCVLPDQSEYTVEDGIILLPTKEKSEVSALKHSQRQLSPYSSSFSDNRLTFTFIFLYGDSNYDFPLEGKLTITLTKQKYG
;
A
#
# COMPACT_ATOMS: atom_id res chain seq x y z
N MET A 1 -26.15 -52.59 -1.14
CA MET A 1 -25.17 -51.63 -1.71
C MET A 1 -25.61 -50.15 -1.66
N LYS A 2 -26.62 -49.73 -0.86
CA LYS A 2 -27.02 -48.31 -0.77
C LYS A 2 -26.31 -47.53 0.35
N ILE A 3 -25.92 -48.19 1.42
CA ILE A 3 -25.32 -47.58 2.63
C ILE A 3 -23.88 -47.10 2.37
N PHE A 4 -23.12 -47.81 1.53
CA PHE A 4 -21.75 -47.42 1.18
C PHE A 4 -21.67 -46.12 0.37
N HIS A 5 -22.69 -45.83 -0.46
CA HIS A 5 -22.67 -44.63 -1.30
C HIS A 5 -22.99 -43.38 -0.49
N THR A 6 -23.84 -43.49 0.55
CA THR A 6 -24.15 -42.40 1.48
C THR A 6 -22.96 -42.00 2.33
N LEU A 7 -22.12 -42.96 2.73
CA LEU A 7 -20.90 -42.72 3.51
C LEU A 7 -19.83 -42.01 2.67
N ILE A 8 -19.64 -42.40 1.42
CA ILE A 8 -18.67 -41.76 0.51
C ILE A 8 -19.10 -40.32 0.18
N LEU A 9 -20.40 -40.07 -0.05
CA LEU A 9 -20.91 -38.73 -0.33
C LEU A 9 -20.71 -37.76 0.85
N CYS A 10 -20.84 -38.25 2.09
CA CYS A 10 -20.65 -37.46 3.31
C CYS A 10 -19.17 -37.12 3.58
N LEU A 11 -18.23 -38.02 3.24
CA LEU A 11 -16.80 -37.71 3.31
C LEU A 11 -16.38 -36.65 2.28
N CYS A 12 -16.96 -36.69 1.07
CA CYS A 12 -16.64 -35.71 0.02
C CYS A 12 -17.12 -34.29 0.37
N THR A 13 -18.28 -34.13 1.03
CA THR A 13 -18.80 -32.80 1.41
C THR A 13 -18.00 -32.15 2.55
N LEU A 14 -17.48 -32.94 3.49
CA LEU A 14 -16.59 -32.45 4.56
C LEU A 14 -15.27 -31.91 4.01
N SER A 15 -14.67 -32.60 3.02
CA SER A 15 -13.43 -32.16 2.38
C SER A 15 -13.59 -30.90 1.51
N ALA A 16 -14.78 -30.68 0.94
CA ALA A 16 -15.10 -29.46 0.20
C ALA A 16 -15.30 -28.25 1.15
N TYR A 17 -15.93 -28.47 2.32
CA TYR A 17 -16.12 -27.42 3.32
C TYR A 17 -14.82 -27.01 4.04
N SER A 18 -13.86 -27.93 4.17
CA SER A 18 -12.55 -27.68 4.80
C SER A 18 -11.58 -26.86 3.92
N GLN A 19 -11.94 -26.50 2.68
CA GLN A 19 -11.16 -25.57 1.85
C GLN A 19 -11.58 -24.10 2.00
N SER A 20 -12.42 -23.78 2.99
CA SER A 20 -12.73 -22.39 3.30
C SER A 20 -11.57 -21.75 4.07
N SER A 21 -10.98 -20.70 3.47
CA SER A 21 -9.89 -19.86 3.98
C SER A 21 -8.46 -20.44 3.94
N LYS A 22 -7.95 -20.76 2.75
CA LYS A 22 -6.50 -20.55 2.56
C LYS A 22 -6.26 -19.03 2.65
N ALA A 23 -5.84 -18.56 3.83
CA ALA A 23 -5.41 -17.17 4.02
C ALA A 23 -4.43 -16.84 2.89
N ASN A 24 -4.72 -15.77 2.13
CA ASN A 24 -3.86 -15.37 1.04
C ASN A 24 -2.47 -15.07 1.64
N LYS A 25 -1.40 -15.66 1.09
CA LYS A 25 -0.05 -15.53 1.67
C LYS A 25 0.40 -14.07 1.74
N THR A 26 -0.16 -13.22 0.89
CA THR A 26 0.10 -11.78 0.84
C THR A 26 -0.64 -11.00 1.93
N ASP A 27 -1.65 -11.58 2.58
CA ASP A 27 -2.43 -10.88 3.60
C ASP A 27 -1.63 -10.71 4.89
N GLY A 28 -1.95 -9.64 5.60
CA GLY A 28 -1.33 -9.28 6.87
C GLY A 28 -0.87 -7.82 6.91
N THR A 29 -0.28 -7.46 8.04
CA THR A 29 0.25 -6.12 8.29
C THR A 29 1.70 -6.04 7.85
N TYR A 30 2.04 -4.96 7.16
CA TYR A 30 3.39 -4.62 6.72
C TYR A 30 3.79 -3.27 7.32
N LEU A 31 5.03 -3.17 7.75
CA LEU A 31 5.60 -1.99 8.40
C LEU A 31 6.67 -1.36 7.50
N PHE A 32 6.77 -0.04 7.53
CA PHE A 32 7.73 0.71 6.74
C PHE A 32 9.16 0.21 6.93
N GLU A 33 9.85 -0.04 5.82
CA GLU A 33 11.28 -0.35 5.80
C GLU A 33 12.05 0.81 5.17
N LYS A 34 11.61 1.27 4.00
CA LYS A 34 12.23 2.38 3.28
C LYS A 34 11.32 2.96 2.20
N ALA A 35 11.59 4.20 1.82
CA ALA A 35 11.11 4.80 0.58
C ALA A 35 12.30 5.29 -0.25
N VAL A 36 12.21 5.15 -1.56
CA VAL A 36 13.16 5.69 -2.53
C VAL A 36 12.39 6.55 -3.50
N PHE A 37 12.78 7.81 -3.62
CA PHE A 37 12.23 8.74 -4.58
C PHE A 37 13.30 9.11 -5.59
N THR A 38 13.06 8.77 -6.85
CA THR A 38 13.97 9.06 -7.95
C THR A 38 13.30 10.02 -8.91
N ILE A 39 14.00 11.11 -9.24
CA ILE A 39 13.60 12.09 -10.25
C ILE A 39 14.44 11.81 -11.49
N SER A 40 13.79 11.76 -12.64
CA SER A 40 14.44 11.59 -13.93
C SER A 40 13.88 12.57 -14.97
N ASN A 41 14.69 12.88 -15.98
CA ASN A 41 14.20 13.50 -17.20
C ASN A 41 13.20 12.53 -17.86
N SER A 42 11.94 12.95 -18.04
CA SER A 42 10.90 12.03 -18.51
C SER A 42 11.11 11.56 -19.94
N ASN A 43 11.87 12.31 -20.76
CA ASN A 43 12.16 12.00 -22.16
C ASN A 43 13.33 11.02 -22.29
N SER A 44 14.47 11.34 -21.68
CA SER A 44 15.70 10.53 -21.79
C SER A 44 15.80 9.41 -20.76
N LYS A 45 14.97 9.45 -19.71
CA LYS A 45 15.04 8.60 -18.51
C LYS A 45 16.36 8.72 -17.75
N SER A 46 17.12 9.78 -17.98
CA SER A 46 18.34 10.08 -17.22
C SER A 46 17.96 10.55 -15.82
N GLU A 47 18.57 9.93 -14.81
CA GLU A 47 18.39 10.33 -13.41
C GLU A 47 18.94 11.74 -13.16
N VAL A 48 18.17 12.52 -12.42
CA VAL A 48 18.51 13.89 -12.00
C VAL A 48 18.86 13.91 -10.53
N ASP A 49 18.04 13.26 -9.70
CA ASP A 49 18.23 13.17 -8.26
C ASP A 49 17.58 11.89 -7.70
N THR A 50 18.13 11.38 -6.60
CA THR A 50 17.55 10.27 -5.84
C THR A 50 17.66 10.52 -4.34
N ARG A 51 16.51 10.47 -3.67
CA ARG A 51 16.39 10.54 -2.22
C ARG A 51 16.00 9.19 -1.64
N ILE A 52 16.73 8.75 -0.62
CA ILE A 52 16.44 7.52 0.13
C ILE A 52 16.02 7.89 1.55
N ILE A 53 14.89 7.36 1.99
CA ILE A 53 14.33 7.56 3.33
C ILE A 53 14.24 6.20 4.02
N THR A 54 15.06 6.00 5.04
CA THR A 54 15.01 4.79 5.90
C THR A 54 14.42 5.09 7.28
N ASP A 55 14.41 6.37 7.68
CA ASP A 55 13.75 6.82 8.89
C ASP A 55 12.47 7.59 8.52
N PRO A 56 11.28 7.08 8.90
CA PRO A 56 10.03 7.75 8.60
C PRO A 56 9.90 9.14 9.25
N ALA A 57 10.68 9.46 10.28
CA ALA A 57 10.69 10.80 10.88
C ALA A 57 11.27 11.88 9.96
N LEU A 58 12.01 11.48 8.92
CA LEU A 58 12.60 12.38 7.91
C LEU A 58 11.63 12.70 6.76
N VAL A 59 10.38 12.20 6.84
CA VAL A 59 9.35 12.47 5.84
C VAL A 59 8.81 13.89 6.03
N ASP A 60 9.05 14.75 5.05
CA ASP A 60 8.49 16.08 4.99
C ASP A 60 7.07 16.02 4.40
N THR A 61 6.06 16.41 5.18
CA THR A 61 4.66 16.35 4.77
C THR A 61 4.28 17.36 3.68
N THR A 62 5.18 18.30 3.35
CA THR A 62 4.98 19.30 2.30
C THR A 62 5.37 18.80 0.91
N ASP A 63 6.13 17.71 0.81
CA ASP A 63 6.57 17.14 -0.45
C ASP A 63 5.40 16.42 -1.15
N MET A 64 5.14 16.80 -2.41
CA MET A 64 4.02 16.28 -3.19
C MET A 64 4.06 14.76 -3.38
N PHE A 65 5.25 14.16 -3.33
CA PHE A 65 5.41 12.72 -3.50
C PHE A 65 5.14 11.97 -2.19
N LEU A 66 5.43 12.61 -1.04
CA LEU A 66 5.51 11.94 0.26
C LEU A 66 4.15 11.75 0.96
N GLN A 67 3.07 12.37 0.46
CA GLN A 67 1.70 12.08 0.93
C GLN A 67 1.23 10.64 0.66
N ASN A 68 1.97 9.89 -0.15
CA ASN A 68 1.69 8.49 -0.47
C ASN A 68 2.54 7.50 0.33
N ILE A 69 3.36 7.96 1.30
CA ILE A 69 4.18 7.08 2.13
C ILE A 69 3.33 6.37 3.19
N PHE A 70 3.39 5.05 3.22
CA PHE A 70 2.75 4.24 4.25
C PHE A 70 3.74 3.89 5.36
N LEU A 71 3.46 4.33 6.59
CA LEU A 71 4.15 3.83 7.79
C LEU A 71 3.76 2.38 8.08
N GLN A 72 2.50 2.06 7.80
CA GLN A 72 1.94 0.72 7.91
C GLN A 72 0.92 0.52 6.79
N ALA A 73 0.86 -0.68 6.25
CA ALA A 73 -0.15 -1.11 5.29
C ALA A 73 -0.67 -2.50 5.65
N THR A 74 -1.99 -2.67 5.69
CA THR A 74 -2.63 -3.97 5.87
C THR A 74 -3.21 -4.42 4.54
N ILE A 75 -2.88 -5.66 4.16
CA ILE A 75 -3.43 -6.31 2.99
C ILE A 75 -4.46 -7.35 3.44
N SER A 76 -5.66 -7.26 2.86
CA SER A 76 -6.74 -8.21 3.07
C SER A 76 -7.26 -8.70 1.73
N ASN A 77 -7.33 -10.01 1.53
CA ASN A 77 -7.70 -10.63 0.25
C ASN A 77 -6.86 -10.11 -0.94
N GLY A 78 -5.57 -9.83 -0.70
CA GLY A 78 -4.65 -9.32 -1.71
C GLY A 78 -4.78 -7.83 -2.07
N ILE A 79 -5.65 -7.08 -1.38
CA ILE A 79 -5.90 -5.65 -1.63
C ILE A 79 -5.53 -4.84 -0.39
N LEU A 80 -5.03 -3.60 -0.59
CA LEU A 80 -4.81 -2.65 0.49
C LEU A 80 -6.16 -2.31 1.17
N SER A 81 -6.26 -2.62 2.46
CA SER A 81 -7.49 -2.45 3.25
C SER A 81 -7.36 -1.43 4.37
N PHE A 82 -6.14 -1.14 4.81
CA PHE A 82 -5.85 -0.15 5.85
C PHE A 82 -4.43 0.40 5.69
N CYS A 83 -4.23 1.67 6.04
CA CYS A 83 -2.89 2.25 6.11
C CYS A 83 -2.74 3.29 7.22
N VAL A 84 -1.50 3.51 7.66
CA VAL A 84 -1.08 4.63 8.51
C VAL A 84 -0.15 5.53 7.71
N LEU A 85 -0.44 6.83 7.69
CA LEU A 85 0.34 7.84 6.98
C LEU A 85 1.37 8.52 7.92
N PRO A 86 2.33 9.31 7.39
CA PRO A 86 3.42 9.90 8.18
C PRO A 86 2.95 10.88 9.26
N ASP A 87 1.77 11.46 9.09
CA ASP A 87 1.08 12.30 10.08
C ASP A 87 0.45 11.50 11.24
N GLN A 88 0.69 10.18 11.29
CA GLN A 88 0.10 9.24 12.25
C GLN A 88 -1.43 9.15 12.15
N SER A 89 -1.99 9.54 11.01
CA SER A 89 -3.41 9.34 10.71
C SER A 89 -3.63 7.92 10.20
N GLU A 90 -4.70 7.30 10.69
CA GLU A 90 -5.10 5.94 10.36
C GLU A 90 -6.28 5.99 9.38
N TYR A 91 -6.23 5.17 8.33
CA TYR A 91 -7.25 5.12 7.29
C TYR A 91 -7.65 3.69 6.95
N THR A 92 -8.96 3.44 6.86
CA THR A 92 -9.50 2.32 6.10
C THR A 92 -9.40 2.66 4.61
N VAL A 93 -9.09 1.67 3.79
CA VAL A 93 -8.94 1.85 2.35
C VAL A 93 -10.06 1.12 1.62
N GLU A 94 -10.91 1.89 0.95
CA GLU A 94 -11.97 1.39 0.06
C GLU A 94 -11.47 1.36 -1.39
N ASP A 95 -11.90 0.33 -2.14
CA ASP A 95 -11.51 0.08 -3.54
C ASP A 95 -9.98 0.12 -3.79
N GLY A 96 -9.19 -0.10 -2.73
CA GLY A 96 -7.73 -0.05 -2.75
C GLY A 96 -7.11 1.35 -2.85
N ILE A 97 -7.90 2.43 -2.98
CA ILE A 97 -7.38 3.79 -3.22
C ILE A 97 -8.08 4.91 -2.45
N ILE A 98 -9.29 4.69 -1.95
CA ILE A 98 -10.07 5.70 -1.22
C ILE A 98 -9.72 5.62 0.25
N LEU A 99 -9.23 6.71 0.85
CA LEU A 99 -8.87 6.77 2.26
C LEU A 99 -10.02 7.32 3.10
N LEU A 100 -10.53 6.50 4.00
CA LEU A 100 -11.53 6.86 5.00
C LEU A 100 -10.90 6.91 6.40
N PRO A 101 -10.88 8.06 7.09
CA PRO A 101 -10.25 8.18 8.41
C PRO A 101 -10.96 7.27 9.43
N THR A 102 -10.20 6.52 10.24
CA THR A 102 -10.77 5.58 11.23
C THR A 102 -11.16 6.23 12.55
N LYS A 103 -10.64 7.43 12.85
CA LYS A 103 -10.97 8.23 14.04
C LYS A 103 -11.09 9.69 13.65
N GLU A 104 -12.10 10.38 14.19
CA GLU A 104 -12.09 11.84 14.26
C GLU A 104 -11.00 12.25 15.27
N LYS A 105 -9.75 12.41 14.82
CA LYS A 105 -8.78 13.18 15.61
C LYS A 105 -9.27 14.62 15.62
N SER A 106 -9.72 15.04 16.80
CA SER A 106 -10.26 16.35 17.14
C SER A 106 -9.40 17.49 16.58
N GLU A 107 -10.09 18.47 16.00
CA GLU A 107 -9.66 19.87 15.85
C GLU A 107 -8.28 20.13 15.21
N VAL A 108 -8.10 19.74 13.94
CA VAL A 108 -7.26 20.53 13.03
C VAL A 108 -8.07 20.83 11.77
N SER A 109 -8.74 21.98 11.83
CA SER A 109 -9.39 22.69 10.73
C SER A 109 -10.52 21.93 10.02
N ALA A 110 -11.74 22.45 10.20
CA ALA A 110 -12.91 22.17 9.37
C ALA A 110 -12.76 22.68 7.92
N LEU A 111 -11.61 22.41 7.30
CA LEU A 111 -11.37 22.59 5.88
C LEU A 111 -11.43 21.21 5.23
N LYS A 112 -12.67 20.84 4.88
CA LYS A 112 -13.02 19.79 3.92
C LYS A 112 -12.61 18.37 4.35
N HIS A 113 -13.59 17.61 4.84
CA HIS A 113 -13.67 16.15 4.65
C HIS A 113 -13.80 15.79 3.16
N SER A 114 -12.90 16.31 2.31
CA SER A 114 -12.75 15.78 0.96
C SER A 114 -12.07 14.43 1.12
N GLN A 115 -12.83 13.36 0.86
CA GLN A 115 -12.35 12.01 0.63
C GLN A 115 -10.96 12.03 -0.01
N ARG A 116 -9.94 11.63 0.74
CA ARG A 116 -8.55 11.64 0.26
C ARG A 116 -8.38 10.40 -0.60
N GLN A 117 -7.87 10.57 -1.82
CA GLN A 117 -7.63 9.46 -2.73
C GLN A 117 -6.13 9.30 -2.95
N LEU A 118 -5.66 8.06 -2.88
CA LEU A 118 -4.28 7.72 -3.23
C LEU A 118 -4.04 7.97 -4.72
N SER A 119 -2.82 8.38 -5.05
CA SER A 119 -2.38 8.39 -6.44
C SER A 119 -2.39 6.96 -7.00
N PRO A 120 -2.67 6.74 -8.30
CA PRO A 120 -2.58 5.42 -8.90
C PRO A 120 -1.22 4.78 -8.63
N TYR A 121 -1.24 3.51 -8.25
CA TYR A 121 -0.04 2.77 -7.91
C TYR A 121 -0.07 1.35 -8.46
N SER A 122 1.12 0.75 -8.54
CA SER A 122 1.27 -0.70 -8.65
C SER A 122 1.82 -1.24 -7.33
N SER A 123 1.43 -2.48 -6.99
CA SER A 123 1.95 -3.18 -5.83
C SER A 123 2.52 -4.53 -6.24
N SER A 124 3.55 -4.98 -5.52
CA SER A 124 4.15 -6.30 -5.71
C SER A 124 4.51 -6.92 -4.36
N PHE A 125 4.45 -8.24 -4.33
CA PHE A 125 4.74 -9.06 -3.16
C PHE A 125 5.93 -9.96 -3.49
N SER A 126 6.99 -9.86 -2.69
CA SER A 126 8.16 -10.74 -2.79
C SER A 126 8.58 -11.18 -1.39
N ASP A 127 8.56 -12.48 -1.13
CA ASP A 127 8.87 -13.08 0.17
C ASP A 127 8.01 -12.49 1.30
N ASN A 128 8.59 -11.61 2.11
CA ASN A 128 7.96 -10.89 3.22
C ASN A 128 7.89 -9.38 2.95
N ARG A 129 8.05 -8.95 1.71
CA ARG A 129 8.07 -7.53 1.33
C ARG A 129 6.87 -7.19 0.47
N LEU A 130 6.26 -6.07 0.81
CA LEU A 130 5.25 -5.37 0.02
C LEU A 130 5.91 -4.13 -0.56
N THR A 131 5.88 -4.00 -1.88
CA THR A 131 6.42 -2.81 -2.55
C THR A 131 5.31 -2.08 -3.29
N PHE A 132 5.12 -0.80 -2.98
CA PHE A 132 4.28 0.11 -3.75
C PHE A 132 5.13 0.99 -4.66
N THR A 133 4.68 1.21 -5.89
CA THR A 133 5.32 2.13 -6.84
C THR A 133 4.30 3.14 -7.36
N PHE A 134 4.62 4.42 -7.20
CA PHE A 134 3.89 5.56 -7.73
C PHE A 134 4.74 6.29 -8.75
N ILE A 135 4.11 6.77 -9.83
CA ILE A 135 4.78 7.52 -10.89
C ILE A 135 4.05 8.85 -11.06
N PHE A 136 4.82 9.92 -11.10
CA PHE A 136 4.34 11.29 -11.22
C PHE A 136 5.04 11.96 -12.39
N LEU A 137 4.28 12.64 -13.25
CA LEU A 137 4.81 13.49 -14.30
C LEU A 137 4.53 14.94 -13.93
N TYR A 138 5.58 15.76 -13.90
CA TYR A 138 5.48 17.15 -13.49
C TYR A 138 6.53 18.03 -14.19
N GLY A 139 6.30 19.34 -14.17
CA GLY A 139 7.26 20.33 -14.64
C GLY A 139 7.88 21.07 -13.47
N ASP A 140 9.13 21.49 -13.64
CA ASP A 140 9.86 22.30 -12.66
C ASP A 140 10.63 23.38 -13.42
N SER A 141 10.55 24.63 -12.96
CA SER A 141 11.13 25.78 -13.66
C SER A 141 12.66 25.77 -13.74
N ASN A 142 13.32 24.93 -12.93
CA ASN A 142 14.78 24.76 -12.98
C ASN A 142 15.23 23.88 -14.16
N TYR A 143 14.31 23.19 -14.83
CA TYR A 143 14.59 22.28 -15.93
C TYR A 143 13.81 22.69 -17.18
N ASP A 144 14.44 22.60 -18.34
CA ASP A 144 13.83 22.86 -19.65
C ASP A 144 13.12 21.62 -20.22
N PHE A 145 13.01 20.55 -19.43
CA PHE A 145 12.36 19.29 -19.77
C PHE A 145 11.38 18.83 -18.68
N PRO A 146 10.34 18.06 -19.04
CA PRO A 146 9.46 17.43 -18.07
C PRO A 146 10.20 16.39 -17.20
N LEU A 147 9.79 16.30 -15.95
CA LEU A 147 10.33 15.37 -14.96
C LEU A 147 9.37 14.22 -14.71
N GLU A 148 9.95 13.03 -14.49
CA GLU A 148 9.26 11.85 -13.98
C GLU A 148 9.80 11.52 -12.59
N GLY A 149 8.92 11.64 -11.60
CA GLY A 149 9.17 11.22 -10.22
C GLY A 149 8.66 9.80 -10.01
N LYS A 150 9.52 8.91 -9.50
CA LYS A 150 9.16 7.54 -9.13
C LYS A 150 9.36 7.35 -7.63
N LEU A 151 8.26 7.16 -6.91
CA LEU A 151 8.28 6.78 -5.49
C LEU A 151 8.12 5.27 -5.37
N THR A 152 9.11 4.61 -4.77
CA THR A 152 9.06 3.19 -4.41
C THR A 152 9.10 3.04 -2.90
N ILE A 153 8.04 2.45 -2.32
CA ILE A 153 7.94 2.21 -0.88
C ILE A 153 8.06 0.73 -0.64
N THR A 154 9.00 0.32 0.20
CA THR A 154 9.14 -1.06 0.64
C THR A 154 8.69 -1.17 2.09
N LEU A 155 7.79 -2.11 2.35
CA LEU A 155 7.34 -2.48 3.68
C LEU A 155 7.68 -3.96 3.94
N THR A 156 8.00 -4.29 5.18
CA THR A 156 8.28 -5.65 5.64
C THR A 156 7.10 -6.20 6.44
N LYS A 157 6.71 -7.45 6.16
CA LYS A 157 5.63 -8.15 6.84
C LYS A 157 5.94 -8.28 8.33
N GLN A 158 4.99 -7.85 9.15
CA GLN A 158 5.07 -8.03 10.59
C GLN A 158 5.01 -9.52 10.90
N LYS A 159 6.03 -10.04 11.58
CA LYS A 159 5.99 -11.40 12.12
C LYS A 159 5.11 -11.38 13.37
N TYR A 160 4.04 -12.15 13.39
CA TYR A 160 3.33 -12.45 14.62
C TYR A 160 4.27 -13.33 15.47
N GLY A 161 4.68 -12.81 16.63
CA GLY A 161 5.47 -13.54 17.63
C GLY A 161 4.62 -14.47 18.47
#